data_AF-A0A7V2TW89-F1
#
_entry.id   AF-A0A7V2TW89-F1
#
_cell.length_a   1.000
_cell.length_b   1.000
_cell.length_c   1.000
_cell.angle_alpha   90.00
_cell.angle_beta   90.00
_cell.angle_gamma   90.00
#
_symmetry.space_group_name_H-M   'P 1'
#
loop_
_entity.id
_entity.type
_entity.pdbx_description
1 polymer ?
#
loop_
_entity_poly.entity_id
_entity_poly.type
_entity_poly.pdbx_seq_one_letter_code
_entity_poly.pdbx_strand_id
1 'polypeptide(L)' 'GVDAESDVVAPRILQILRPGKPAGEGRKLFFEMRKEYYEARGWDERGIPTGEKLLSLGLEEAAEKIRRR' A
#
# COMPACT_ATOMS: atom_id res chain seq x y z
N GLY A 1 -4.80 10.72 -8.53
CA GLY A 1 -4.96 9.28 -8.83
C GLY A 1 -5.01 8.53 -7.52
N VAL A 2 -5.13 7.20 -7.55
CA VAL A 2 -5.04 6.38 -6.33
C VAL A 2 -3.57 6.13 -6.01
N ASP A 3 -3.21 6.24 -4.73
CA ASP A 3 -1.87 6.04 -4.18
C ASP A 3 -1.96 5.54 -2.72
N ALA A 4 -0.80 5.36 -2.08
CA ALA A 4 -0.72 4.91 -0.70
C ALA A 4 -1.44 5.83 0.31
N GLU A 5 -1.63 7.13 0.03
CA GLU A 5 -2.39 8.01 0.93
C GLU A 5 -3.90 7.73 0.86
N SER A 6 -4.35 7.22 -0.28
CA SER A 6 -5.73 6.78 -0.50
C SER A 6 -6.00 5.37 0.04
N ASP A 7 -4.96 4.55 0.24
CA ASP A 7 -5.04 3.19 0.77
C ASP A 7 -4.88 3.17 2.30
N VAL A 8 -5.87 3.76 2.98
CA VAL A 8 -5.97 3.84 4.43
C VAL A 8 -7.37 3.49 4.91
N VAL A 9 -7.46 2.85 6.07
CA VAL A 9 -8.75 2.56 6.72
C VAL A 9 -9.26 3.77 7.51
N ALA A 10 -10.54 3.71 7.91
CA ALA A 10 -11.16 4.78 8.70
C ALA A 10 -10.32 5.14 9.95
N PRO A 11 -10.19 6.44 10.31
CA PRO A 11 -9.37 6.88 11.43
C PRO A 11 -9.67 6.16 12.76
N ARG A 12 -10.93 5.76 12.99
CA ARG A 12 -11.34 5.00 14.18
C ARG A 12 -10.56 3.69 14.34
N ILE A 13 -10.27 3.00 13.23
CA ILE A 13 -9.54 1.72 13.23
C ILE A 13 -8.05 1.95 13.52
N LEU A 14 -7.47 3.07 13.07
CA LEU A 14 -6.05 3.40 13.24
C LEU A 14 -5.69 3.87 14.66
N GLN A 15 -6.67 4.28 15.47
CA GLN A 15 -6.41 4.90 16.79
C GLN A 15 -6.26 3.88 17.92
N ILE A 16 -7.36 3.32 18.43
CA ILE A 16 -7.37 2.39 19.56
C ILE A 16 -8.02 1.09 19.09
N LEU A 17 -7.24 0.01 19.05
CA LEU A 17 -7.73 -1.31 18.63
C LEU A 17 -8.79 -1.85 19.61
N ARG A 18 -8.60 -1.62 20.91
CA ARG A 18 -9.50 -2.06 22.00
C ARG A 18 -9.18 -1.31 23.30
N PRO A 19 -10.14 -1.17 24.23
CA PRO A 19 -9.88 -0.57 25.54
C PRO A 19 -8.68 -1.21 26.25
N GLY A 20 -7.83 -0.39 26.87
CA GLY A 20 -6.63 -0.85 27.59
C GLY A 20 -5.40 -1.15 26.74
N LYS A 21 -5.45 -0.93 25.42
CA LYS A 21 -4.26 -0.99 24.55
C LYS A 21 -3.66 0.41 24.29
N PRO A 22 -2.34 0.52 24.04
CA PRO A 22 -1.71 1.78 23.71
C PRO A 22 -2.38 2.45 22.49
N ALA A 23 -2.63 3.75 22.60
CA ALA A 23 -3.05 4.55 21.46
C ALA A 23 -1.96 4.52 20.37
N GLY A 24 -2.36 4.29 19.12
CA GLY A 24 -1.43 4.27 17.98
C GLY A 24 -0.86 2.89 17.62
N GLU A 25 -1.09 1.85 18.42
CA GLU A 25 -0.69 0.47 18.09
C GLU A 25 -1.35 0.00 16.78
N GLY A 26 -2.63 0.36 16.57
CA GLY A 26 -3.36 0.06 15.34
C GLY A 26 -2.78 0.76 14.10
N ARG A 27 -2.37 2.02 14.25
CA ARG A 27 -1.69 2.78 13.19
C ARG A 27 -0.39 2.10 12.78
N LYS A 28 0.46 1.76 13.75
CA LYS A 28 1.74 1.11 13.51
C LYS A 28 1.54 -0.22 12.76
N LEU A 29 0.71 -1.09 13.31
CA LEU A 29 0.44 -2.42 12.73
C LEU A 29 -0.11 -2.31 11.31
N PHE A 30 -1.04 -1.39 11.06
CA PHE A 30 -1.61 -1.20 9.72
C PHE A 30 -0.55 -0.82 8.68
N PHE A 31 0.32 0.16 8.99
CA PHE A 31 1.34 0.59 8.04
C PHE A 31 2.43 -0.46 7.82
N GLU A 32 2.78 -1.25 8.84
CA GLU A 32 3.67 -2.41 8.69
C GLU A 32 3.05 -3.46 7.75
N MET A 33 1.80 -3.87 8.01
CA MET A 33 1.09 -4.84 7.16
C MET A 33 0.92 -4.34 5.72
N ARG A 34 0.64 -3.06 5.51
CA ARG A 34 0.49 -2.48 4.17
C ARG A 34 1.81 -2.51 3.40
N LYS A 35 2.92 -2.22 4.06
CA LYS A 35 4.25 -2.31 3.45
C LYS A 35 4.55 -3.74 3.01
N GLU A 36 4.35 -4.72 3.90
CA GLU A 36 4.53 -6.15 3.58
C GLU A 36 3.64 -6.58 2.40
N TYR A 37 2.40 -6.09 2.36
CA TYR A 37 1.48 -6.35 1.26
C TYR A 37 1.99 -5.79 -0.07
N TYR A 38 2.49 -4.55 -0.11
CA TYR A 38 3.05 -3.97 -1.33
C TYR A 38 4.27 -4.76 -1.83
N GLU A 39 5.18 -5.11 -0.92
CA GLU A 39 6.36 -5.92 -1.25
C GLU A 39 5.94 -7.28 -1.84
N ALA A 40 5.01 -7.98 -1.19
CA ALA A 40 4.50 -9.26 -1.67
C ALA A 40 3.81 -9.16 -3.04
N ARG A 41 3.20 -8.01 -3.36
CA ARG A 41 2.55 -7.76 -4.65
C ARG A 41 3.51 -7.29 -5.74
N GLY A 42 4.77 -6.97 -5.41
CA GLY A 42 5.71 -6.35 -6.33
C GLY A 42 5.35 -4.90 -6.63
N TRP A 43 4.90 -4.17 -5.62
CA TRP A 43 4.54 -2.75 -5.68
C TRP A 43 5.58 -1.93 -4.92
N ASP A 44 5.69 -0.65 -5.26
CA ASP A 44 6.54 0.30 -4.55
C ASP A 44 5.87 0.86 -3.28
N GLU A 45 6.60 1.66 -2.51
CA GLU A 45 6.09 2.29 -1.28
C GLU A 45 4.92 3.25 -1.52
N ARG A 46 4.73 3.72 -2.75
CA ARG A 46 3.60 4.57 -3.15
C ARG A 46 2.34 3.77 -3.48
N GLY A 47 2.40 2.45 -3.40
CA GLY A 47 1.31 1.54 -3.75
C GLY A 47 1.13 1.39 -5.25
N ILE A 48 2.18 1.62 -6.03
CA ILE A 48 2.15 1.50 -7.50
C ILE A 48 2.87 0.20 -7.90
N PRO A 49 2.26 -0.65 -8.76
CA PRO A 49 2.95 -1.83 -9.30
C PRO A 49 4.24 -1.45 -10.01
N THR A 50 5.32 -2.21 -9.79
CA THR A 50 6.57 -1.99 -10.52
C THR A 50 6.43 -2.34 -11.99
N GLY A 51 7.28 -1.75 -12.83
CA GLY A 51 7.31 -2.08 -14.26
C GLY A 51 7.56 -3.57 -14.51
N GLU A 52 8.48 -4.17 -13.74
CA GLU A 52 8.76 -5.61 -13.78
C GLU A 52 7.51 -6.43 -13.47
N LYS A 53 6.77 -6.06 -12.42
CA LYS A 53 5.53 -6.76 -12.06
C LYS A 53 4.49 -6.66 -13.16
N LEU A 54 4.30 -5.48 -13.75
CA LEU A 54 3.35 -5.28 -14.86
C LEU A 54 3.74 -6.08 -16.10
N LEU A 55 5.02 -6.11 -16.46
CA LEU A 55 5.50 -6.93 -17.58
C LEU A 55 5.30 -8.43 -17.33
N SER A 56 5.55 -8.92 -16.10
CA SER A 56 5.29 -10.33 -15.75
C SER A 56 3.81 -10.74 -15.87
N LEU A 57 2.90 -9.75 -15.85
CA LEU A 57 1.46 -9.94 -15.97
C LEU A 57 0.94 -9.69 -17.40
N GLY A 58 1.80 -9.36 -18.37
CA GLY A 58 1.40 -9.00 -19.74
C GLY A 58 0.66 -7.66 -19.83
N LEU A 59 1.06 -6.69 -19.00
CA LEU A 59 0.48 -5.34 -18.95
C LEU A 59 1.48 -4.29 -19.48
N GLU A 60 1.97 -4.48 -20.71
CA GLU A 60 3.03 -3.67 -21.32
C GLU A 60 2.62 -2.20 -21.48
N GLU A 61 1.38 -1.93 -21.90
CA GLU A 61 0.86 -0.56 -22.04
C GLU A 61 0.86 0.17 -20.70
N ALA A 62 0.47 -0.52 -19.62
CA ALA A 62 0.51 0.05 -18.28
C ALA A 62 1.95 0.30 -17.83
N ALA A 63 2.86 -0.66 -18.06
CA ALA A 63 4.29 -0.53 -17.75
C ALA A 63 4.96 0.63 -18.51
N GLU A 64 4.51 0.92 -19.72
CA GLU A 64 4.95 2.08 -20.49
C GLU A 64 4.37 3.39 -19.96
N LYS A 65 3.07 3.43 -19.64
CA LYS A 65 2.42 4.61 -19.05
C LYS A 65 3.07 5.05 -17.74
N ILE A 66 3.40 4.12 -16.85
CA ILE A 66 4.05 4.48 -15.57
C ILE A 66 5.50 4.93 -15.74
N ARG A 67 6.23 4.46 -16.77
CA ARG A 67 7.60 4.92 -17.07
C ARG A 67 7.67 6.35 -17.60
N ARG A 68 6.59 6.80 -18.27
CA ARG A 68 6.47 8.15 -18.83
C ARG A 68 5.94 9.19 -17.84
N ARG A 69 5.64 8.78 -16.61
CA ARG A 69 5.04 9.58 -15.55
C ARG A 69 6.09 10.16 -14.62
#